data_AF-A0A9N9DIQ5-F1
#
_entry.id   AF-A0A9N9DIQ5-F1
#
_cell.length_a   1.000
_cell.length_b   1.000
_cell.length_c   1.000
_cell.angle_alpha   90.00
_cell.angle_beta   90.00
_cell.angle_gamma   90.00
#
_symmetry.space_group_name_H-M   'P 1'
#
loop_
_entity.id
_entity.type
_entity.pdbx_description
1 polymer ?
#
loop_
_entity_poly.entity_id
_entity_poly.type
_entity_poly.pdbx_seq_one_letter_code
_entity_poly.pdbx_strand_id
1 'polypeptide(L)'
;MFEKGQGNDPFRYRRSSLFYNRLFSRRSNLRFVLIVLLFGATILIIIIKPRPYSDPRALPELTGLLDSDSSETDSSQIAWKTDLNKKISSRSSFYKPEQFTKDALKRNKLIPVTAVILGWKRTESLKVVVNYMSKYPFIKEILIWNNNNETRLNVEDFKLNNNINVVLNVFNSDENLHDLSKYITCSMAEYDYCYFQDDDWLNLYMDSTYTNFLKNPSLIHSNTMPLIHLEHRRWMFSNADKNIHTGFTWLGCGSFISRAKVQKFLGQLGYISLSKDRLKLADMYFSLWTNQYPYQLSNPLTPLDQDNGWSNSVDQWSIVYSNILDAAQKLYTALAVKPIFNHFERVEETPYYHERDVRAPCINDKCLFITNIDPFPHPSRVYYANNVTHVHEQEAKFNALDFPSNDFWEKHAYHNAVDLNLNTCWNSFKIPKEGDYFGLQFVEPKSYNKVTIISSNDISNFDASFTVEISFDGYNWKTCDKLESSYEAQDYNSVDINNIIAMDFDSADIPKSNIITMDFKCFEEENKNDPISFIKFQATRNFTEPFEICSFILDGLSI
;
A
#
# COMPACT_ATOMS: atom_id res chain seq x y z
N MET A 1 -14.24 -67.75 -24.70
CA MET A 1 -14.23 -69.15 -25.19
C MET A 1 -13.79 -69.09 -26.66
N PHE A 2 -12.57 -69.56 -26.94
CA PHE A 2 -11.90 -69.85 -28.24
C PHE A 2 -11.72 -68.69 -29.26
N GLU A 3 -10.49 -68.18 -29.46
CA GLU A 3 -9.38 -68.63 -30.35
C GLU A 3 -9.48 -68.01 -31.76
N LYS A 4 -8.56 -67.15 -32.24
CA LYS A 4 -7.17 -67.35 -32.75
C LYS A 4 -7.02 -68.41 -33.87
N GLY A 5 -6.49 -67.97 -35.01
CA GLY A 5 -5.89 -68.80 -36.08
C GLY A 5 -5.81 -68.00 -37.39
N GLN A 6 -4.68 -67.38 -37.75
CA GLN A 6 -3.52 -67.93 -38.48
C GLN A 6 -3.82 -68.55 -39.87
N GLY A 7 -3.07 -68.09 -40.88
CA GLY A 7 -2.52 -69.00 -41.90
C GLY A 7 -2.61 -68.60 -43.38
N ASN A 8 -1.52 -68.00 -43.88
CA ASN A 8 -0.76 -68.31 -45.12
C ASN A 8 -1.43 -68.35 -46.52
N ASP A 9 -0.99 -67.44 -47.42
CA ASP A 9 -0.21 -67.59 -48.70
C ASP A 9 -0.47 -68.83 -49.63
N PRO A 10 -0.02 -68.93 -50.94
CA PRO A 10 0.79 -68.04 -51.80
C PRO A 10 0.49 -68.11 -53.36
N PHE A 11 1.40 -67.56 -54.20
CA PHE A 11 1.70 -67.80 -55.67
C PHE A 11 0.84 -67.11 -56.77
N ARG A 12 1.38 -66.11 -57.52
CA ARG A 12 2.26 -66.11 -58.74
C ARG A 12 1.53 -66.22 -60.11
N TYR A 13 1.72 -65.22 -61.00
CA TYR A 13 2.36 -65.27 -62.34
C TYR A 13 2.16 -63.90 -63.06
N ARG A 14 3.23 -63.13 -63.42
CA ARG A 14 3.87 -62.97 -64.77
C ARG A 14 2.86 -62.70 -65.91
N ARG A 15 3.04 -61.83 -66.92
CA ARG A 15 4.13 -61.08 -67.61
C ARG A 15 3.37 -60.11 -68.56
N SER A 16 3.84 -58.92 -68.97
CA SER A 16 4.76 -58.65 -70.11
C SER A 16 4.74 -57.12 -70.37
N SER A 17 5.87 -56.39 -70.31
CA SER A 17 6.67 -55.85 -71.45
C SER A 17 5.91 -54.86 -72.35
N LEU A 18 6.39 -53.71 -72.84
CA LEU A 18 7.71 -53.07 -73.00
C LEU A 18 7.40 -51.71 -73.66
N PHE A 19 8.04 -50.59 -73.26
CA PHE A 19 8.67 -49.55 -74.11
C PHE A 19 8.81 -48.17 -73.40
N TYR A 20 10.09 -47.85 -73.16
CA TYR A 20 10.79 -46.56 -73.32
C TYR A 20 10.70 -45.41 -72.30
N ASN A 21 11.86 -45.27 -71.64
CA ASN A 21 12.50 -44.06 -71.14
C ASN A 21 12.38 -42.83 -72.05
N ARG A 22 11.92 -41.71 -71.47
CA ARG A 22 12.58 -40.39 -71.45
C ARG A 22 11.56 -39.38 -70.93
N LEU A 23 11.73 -38.89 -69.70
CA LEU A 23 11.33 -37.56 -69.20
C LEU A 23 11.57 -37.47 -67.68
N PHE A 24 12.83 -37.56 -67.25
CA PHE A 24 13.27 -37.10 -65.94
C PHE A 24 14.09 -35.82 -66.12
N SER A 25 13.41 -34.67 -66.17
CA SER A 25 14.01 -33.35 -65.91
C SER A 25 12.89 -32.31 -65.83
N ARG A 26 12.18 -32.25 -64.69
CA ARG A 26 11.28 -31.13 -64.30
C ARG A 26 10.70 -31.28 -62.88
N ARG A 27 11.51 -31.66 -61.88
CA ARG A 27 11.07 -31.76 -60.47
C ARG A 27 11.82 -30.86 -59.47
N SER A 28 12.71 -29.95 -59.90
CA SER A 28 13.40 -29.04 -58.97
C SER A 28 12.69 -27.69 -58.75
N ASN A 29 11.85 -27.22 -59.68
CA ASN A 29 11.27 -25.87 -59.58
C ASN A 29 10.09 -25.75 -58.61
N LEU A 30 9.40 -26.85 -58.30
CA LEU A 30 8.26 -26.80 -57.36
C LEU A 30 8.72 -26.66 -55.90
N ARG A 31 9.89 -27.22 -55.55
CA ARG A 31 10.46 -27.09 -54.21
C ARG A 31 11.01 -25.68 -53.94
N PHE A 32 11.57 -25.03 -54.96
CA PHE A 32 12.06 -23.66 -54.82
C PHE A 32 10.93 -22.65 -54.64
N VAL A 33 9.81 -22.81 -55.36
CA VAL A 33 8.63 -21.95 -55.21
C VAL A 33 8.00 -22.10 -53.82
N LEU A 34 7.94 -23.31 -53.27
CA LEU A 34 7.46 -23.56 -51.91
C LEU A 34 8.36 -22.94 -50.83
N ILE A 35 9.68 -22.99 -51.01
CA ILE A 35 10.64 -22.37 -50.08
C ILE A 35 10.54 -20.84 -50.14
N VAL A 36 10.39 -20.25 -51.33
CA VAL A 36 10.23 -18.78 -51.47
C VAL A 36 8.89 -18.31 -50.89
N LEU A 37 7.81 -19.07 -51.03
CA LEU A 37 6.52 -18.75 -50.40
C LEU A 37 6.57 -18.87 -48.86
N LEU A 38 7.29 -19.86 -48.33
CA LEU A 38 7.49 -20.02 -46.89
C LEU A 38 8.38 -18.91 -46.30
N PHE A 39 9.44 -18.50 -47.01
CA PHE A 39 10.27 -17.36 -46.62
C PHE A 39 9.55 -16.02 -46.78
N GLY A 40 8.69 -15.88 -47.80
CA GLY A 40 7.83 -14.71 -47.98
C GLY A 40 6.82 -14.56 -46.84
N ALA A 41 6.22 -15.67 -46.39
CA ALA A 41 5.28 -15.68 -45.27
C ALA A 41 5.96 -15.37 -43.92
N THR A 42 7.17 -15.87 -43.67
CA THR A 42 7.93 -15.52 -42.45
C THR A 42 8.42 -14.08 -42.46
N ILE A 43 8.82 -13.54 -43.61
CA ILE A 43 9.15 -12.10 -43.74
C ILE A 43 7.91 -11.23 -43.56
N LEU A 44 6.74 -11.65 -44.08
CA LEU A 44 5.48 -10.93 -43.85
C LEU A 44 5.05 -10.96 -42.37
N ILE A 45 5.30 -12.06 -41.65
CA ILE A 45 5.07 -12.15 -40.19
C ILE A 45 6.07 -11.28 -39.41
N ILE A 46 7.30 -11.10 -39.89
CA ILE A 46 8.29 -10.21 -39.27
C ILE A 46 7.95 -8.73 -39.53
N ILE A 47 7.38 -8.40 -40.69
CA ILE A 47 6.97 -7.02 -41.07
C ILE A 47 5.60 -6.64 -40.47
N ILE A 48 4.68 -7.60 -40.30
CA ILE A 48 3.34 -7.41 -39.71
C ILE A 48 3.33 -7.70 -38.20
N LYS A 49 4.42 -8.21 -37.62
CA LYS A 49 4.56 -8.20 -36.16
C LYS A 49 4.32 -6.75 -35.72
N PRO A 50 3.27 -6.47 -34.92
CA PRO A 50 3.16 -5.18 -34.30
C PRO A 50 4.51 -4.94 -33.63
N ARG A 51 5.13 -3.78 -33.89
CA ARG A 51 6.23 -3.32 -33.03
C ARG A 51 5.79 -3.65 -31.59
N PRO A 52 6.63 -4.29 -30.76
CA PRO A 52 6.29 -4.37 -29.35
C PRO A 52 5.91 -2.95 -28.98
N TYR A 53 4.65 -2.79 -28.55
CA TYR A 53 4.21 -1.53 -28.00
C TYR A 53 5.14 -1.37 -26.82
N SER A 54 6.17 -0.55 -27.01
CA SER A 54 7.06 -0.10 -25.96
C SER A 54 6.12 0.53 -24.96
N ASP A 55 5.79 -0.23 -23.91
CA ASP A 55 4.93 0.24 -22.86
C ASP A 55 5.59 1.53 -22.35
N PRO A 56 4.92 2.69 -22.44
CA PRO A 56 5.45 3.89 -21.79
C PRO A 56 5.54 3.72 -20.27
N ARG A 57 5.10 2.58 -19.72
CA ARG A 57 5.18 2.14 -18.32
C ARG A 57 6.26 1.10 -18.05
N ALA A 58 7.39 1.11 -18.77
CA ALA A 58 8.62 0.73 -18.09
C ALA A 58 8.84 1.75 -16.96
N LEU A 59 8.17 1.52 -15.82
CA LEU A 59 8.63 2.06 -14.54
C LEU A 59 10.13 1.76 -14.53
N PRO A 60 11.00 2.71 -14.15
CA PRO A 60 12.33 2.34 -13.73
C PRO A 60 12.14 1.17 -12.79
N GLU A 61 12.81 0.06 -13.05
CA GLU A 61 12.99 -0.99 -12.06
C GLU A 61 13.17 -0.27 -10.73
N LEU A 62 12.19 -0.35 -9.83
CA LEU A 62 12.27 0.31 -8.53
C LEU A 62 13.38 -0.34 -7.67
N THR A 63 14.04 -1.35 -8.24
CA THR A 63 15.29 -2.03 -7.83
C THR A 63 16.57 -1.36 -8.38
N GLY A 64 16.48 -0.48 -9.38
CA GLY A 64 17.62 0.09 -10.12
C GLY A 64 18.31 1.29 -9.47
N LEU A 65 17.90 1.71 -8.27
CA LEU A 65 18.61 2.74 -7.50
C LEU A 65 19.77 2.18 -6.65
N LEU A 66 20.11 0.89 -6.79
CA LEU A 66 21.19 0.25 -6.05
C LEU A 66 22.23 -0.52 -6.89
N ASP A 67 22.11 -0.55 -8.22
CA ASP A 67 23.21 -1.05 -9.08
C ASP A 67 24.16 0.10 -9.44
N SER A 68 24.87 0.61 -8.43
CA SER A 68 26.06 1.43 -8.65
C SER A 68 27.29 0.52 -8.81
N ASP A 69 28.01 0.78 -9.90
CA ASP A 69 29.32 0.27 -10.28
C ASP A 69 30.18 -0.24 -9.11
N SER A 70 30.72 -1.46 -9.29
CA SER A 70 31.35 -2.33 -8.28
C SER A 70 32.68 -1.85 -7.65
N SER A 71 32.81 -0.57 -7.31
CA SER A 71 33.97 -0.08 -6.54
C SER A 71 33.68 0.96 -5.45
N GLU A 72 32.45 1.48 -5.31
CA GLU A 72 32.04 2.41 -4.23
C GLU A 72 31.04 1.81 -3.21
N THR A 73 30.73 0.52 -3.31
CA THR A 73 29.57 -0.14 -2.67
C THR A 73 29.70 -0.45 -1.17
N ASP A 74 30.86 -0.31 -0.54
CA ASP A 74 31.02 -0.72 0.87
C ASP A 74 30.67 0.40 1.86
N SER A 75 31.03 1.66 1.60
CA SER A 75 30.82 2.76 2.57
C SER A 75 29.39 3.28 2.61
N SER A 76 28.72 3.41 1.46
CA SER A 76 27.36 3.94 1.33
C SER A 76 26.31 2.97 1.85
N GLN A 77 26.45 1.67 1.57
CA GLN A 77 25.58 0.63 2.10
C GLN A 77 25.74 0.46 3.62
N ILE A 78 26.98 0.50 4.13
CA ILE A 78 27.25 0.49 5.58
C ILE A 78 26.64 1.73 6.25
N ALA A 79 26.78 2.92 5.66
CA ALA A 79 26.20 4.15 6.19
C ALA A 79 24.67 4.12 6.21
N TRP A 80 24.02 3.72 5.10
CA TRP A 80 22.56 3.55 5.02
C TRP A 80 22.04 2.53 6.04
N LYS A 81 22.68 1.38 6.16
CA LYS A 81 22.31 0.34 7.13
C LYS A 81 22.50 0.79 8.58
N THR A 82 23.53 1.60 8.83
CA THR A 82 23.78 2.20 10.17
C THR A 82 22.70 3.22 10.53
N ASP A 83 22.32 4.08 9.58
CA ASP A 83 21.25 5.06 9.78
C ASP A 83 19.87 4.39 9.98
N LEU A 84 19.60 3.34 9.21
CA LEU A 84 18.39 2.54 9.36
C LEU A 84 18.31 1.88 10.74
N ASN A 85 19.39 1.24 11.21
CA ASN A 85 19.43 0.65 12.55
C ASN A 85 19.21 1.69 13.65
N LYS A 86 19.78 2.90 13.50
CA LYS A 86 19.56 4.02 14.42
C LYS A 86 18.09 4.44 14.42
N LYS A 87 17.48 4.56 13.24
CA LYS A 87 16.05 4.89 13.07
C LYS A 87 15.14 3.82 13.69
N ILE A 88 15.40 2.53 13.45
CA ILE A 88 14.65 1.41 14.06
C ILE A 88 14.80 1.40 15.58
N SER A 89 15.99 1.71 16.09
CA SER A 89 16.30 1.70 17.52
C SER A 89 15.66 2.87 18.25
N SER A 90 15.58 4.06 17.63
CA SER A 90 14.96 5.24 18.21
C SER A 90 13.43 5.18 18.29
N ARG A 91 12.80 4.36 17.45
CA ARG A 91 11.35 4.14 17.52
C ARG A 91 10.96 3.40 18.79
N SER A 92 9.93 3.94 19.43
CA SER A 92 9.24 3.35 20.57
C SER A 92 7.77 3.72 20.50
N SER A 93 6.92 2.90 21.10
CA SER A 93 5.50 3.18 21.12
C SER A 93 5.16 4.29 22.12
N PHE A 94 4.32 5.22 21.69
CA PHE A 94 3.61 6.14 22.54
C PHE A 94 2.74 5.37 23.55
N TYR A 95 2.01 4.38 23.06
CA TYR A 95 1.17 3.53 23.88
C TYR A 95 1.99 2.78 24.92
N LYS A 96 1.43 2.60 26.12
CA LYS A 96 2.13 2.05 27.29
C LYS A 96 1.61 0.66 27.67
N PRO A 97 2.47 -0.27 28.12
CA PRO A 97 2.07 -1.61 28.52
C PRO A 97 0.91 -1.67 29.53
N GLU A 98 0.84 -0.72 30.44
CA GLU A 98 -0.17 -0.64 31.50
C GLU A 98 -1.58 -0.43 30.91
N GLN A 99 -1.66 0.19 29.73
CA GLN A 99 -2.90 0.43 29.00
C GLN A 99 -3.48 -0.86 28.38
N PHE A 100 -2.69 -1.93 28.26
CA PHE A 100 -3.10 -3.21 27.67
C PHE A 100 -3.29 -4.32 28.71
N THR A 101 -3.41 -3.95 29.98
CA THR A 101 -3.84 -4.88 31.03
C THR A 101 -5.32 -5.21 30.87
N LYS A 102 -5.74 -6.39 31.33
CA LYS A 102 -7.16 -6.82 31.26
C LYS A 102 -8.14 -5.81 31.86
N ASP A 103 -7.73 -5.06 32.89
CA ASP A 103 -8.58 -4.06 33.54
C ASP A 103 -8.50 -2.67 32.88
N ALA A 104 -7.39 -2.34 32.21
CA ALA A 104 -7.29 -1.10 31.42
C ALA A 104 -8.13 -1.19 30.14
N LEU A 105 -8.09 -2.33 29.43
CA LEU A 105 -8.84 -2.55 28.18
C LEU A 105 -10.36 -2.42 28.35
N LYS A 106 -10.89 -2.73 29.54
CA LYS A 106 -12.31 -2.51 29.88
C LYS A 106 -12.69 -1.01 29.91
N ARG A 107 -11.71 -0.11 29.96
CA ARG A 107 -11.91 1.33 30.20
C ARG A 107 -11.43 2.23 29.05
N ASN A 108 -10.38 1.86 28.32
CA ASN A 108 -9.68 2.77 27.40
C ASN A 108 -9.94 2.53 25.90
N LYS A 109 -10.87 1.63 25.53
CA LYS A 109 -11.24 1.29 24.14
C LYS A 109 -10.07 0.87 23.24
N LEU A 110 -8.88 0.62 23.81
CA LEU A 110 -7.74 0.12 23.05
C LEU A 110 -7.97 -1.35 22.67
N ILE A 111 -7.35 -1.77 21.57
CA ILE A 111 -7.59 -3.08 20.97
C ILE A 111 -6.25 -3.83 20.95
N PRO A 112 -6.10 -4.92 21.71
CA PRO A 112 -4.95 -5.81 21.55
C PRO A 112 -5.03 -6.56 20.21
N VAL A 113 -3.86 -6.80 19.61
CA VAL A 113 -3.72 -7.31 18.24
C VAL A 113 -2.71 -8.46 18.19
N THR A 114 -2.97 -9.42 17.31
CA THR A 114 -1.99 -10.45 16.90
C THR A 114 -1.21 -9.98 15.68
N ALA A 115 0.11 -9.88 15.75
CA ALA A 115 0.92 -9.75 14.54
C ALA A 115 1.04 -11.09 13.82
N VAL A 116 0.78 -11.11 12.52
CA VAL A 116 0.98 -12.25 11.63
C VAL A 116 2.09 -11.90 10.67
N ILE A 117 3.20 -12.60 10.80
CA ILE A 117 4.43 -12.32 10.05
C ILE A 117 4.70 -13.45 9.08
N LEU A 118 4.83 -13.09 7.81
CA LEU A 118 5.19 -14.02 6.74
C LEU A 118 6.71 -14.09 6.61
N GLY A 119 7.31 -15.23 6.91
CA GLY A 119 8.74 -15.47 6.74
C GLY A 119 9.03 -16.42 5.58
N TRP A 120 10.12 -16.18 4.85
CA TRP A 120 10.66 -17.12 3.88
C TRP A 120 12.18 -17.24 3.97
N LYS A 121 12.93 -16.69 3.01
CA LYS A 121 14.38 -16.89 2.88
C LYS A 121 15.22 -15.86 3.64
N ARG A 122 14.59 -14.89 4.31
CA ARG A 122 15.24 -13.70 4.87
C ARG A 122 15.22 -13.70 6.40
N THR A 123 15.82 -14.72 7.00
CA THR A 123 15.76 -14.95 8.45
C THR A 123 16.26 -13.75 9.28
N GLU A 124 17.27 -13.02 8.82
CA GLU A 124 17.77 -11.83 9.53
C GLU A 124 16.78 -10.65 9.47
N SER A 125 16.18 -10.38 8.31
CA SER A 125 15.12 -9.38 8.18
C SER A 125 13.91 -9.75 9.05
N LEU A 126 13.52 -11.03 9.06
CA LEU A 126 12.45 -11.53 9.91
C LEU A 126 12.73 -11.29 11.41
N LYS A 127 13.97 -11.49 11.86
CA LYS A 127 14.37 -11.15 13.24
C LYS A 127 14.25 -9.67 13.55
N VAL A 128 14.62 -8.80 12.61
CA VAL A 128 14.47 -7.34 12.76
C VAL A 128 12.99 -6.98 12.90
N VAL A 129 12.13 -7.50 12.04
CA VAL A 129 10.67 -7.27 12.08
C VAL A 129 10.08 -7.69 13.43
N VAL A 130 10.37 -8.91 13.89
CA VAL A 130 9.86 -9.45 15.16
C VAL A 130 10.32 -8.61 16.35
N ASN A 131 11.61 -8.27 16.43
CA ASN A 131 12.13 -7.46 17.51
C ASN A 131 11.54 -6.04 17.50
N TYR A 132 11.36 -5.45 16.32
CA TYR A 132 10.75 -4.13 16.19
C TYR A 132 9.30 -4.12 16.67
N MET A 133 8.47 -5.07 16.21
CA MET A 133 7.06 -5.16 16.62
C MET A 133 6.88 -5.44 18.10
N SER A 134 7.80 -6.19 18.70
CA SER A 134 7.75 -6.52 20.12
C SER A 134 7.82 -5.29 21.04
N LYS A 135 8.25 -4.13 20.52
CA LYS A 135 8.28 -2.84 21.24
C LYS A 135 6.90 -2.19 21.39
N TYR A 136 5.89 -2.66 20.67
CA TYR A 136 4.57 -2.02 20.59
C TYR A 136 3.56 -2.74 21.49
N PRO A 137 3.06 -2.11 22.58
CA PRO A 137 2.27 -2.81 23.59
C PRO A 137 0.91 -3.34 23.13
N PHE A 138 0.36 -2.82 22.03
CA PHE A 138 -0.85 -3.36 21.42
C PHE A 138 -0.61 -4.70 20.71
N ILE A 139 0.63 -5.04 20.37
CA ILE A 139 0.98 -6.38 19.86
C ILE A 139 1.16 -7.32 21.05
N LYS A 140 0.17 -8.20 21.25
CA LYS A 140 0.14 -9.14 22.39
C LYS A 140 0.54 -10.55 22.00
N GLU A 141 0.43 -10.87 20.73
CA GLU A 141 0.79 -12.14 20.14
C GLU A 141 1.50 -11.89 18.80
N ILE A 142 2.54 -12.67 18.52
CA ILE A 142 3.23 -12.71 17.23
C ILE A 142 3.18 -14.16 16.75
N LEU A 143 2.57 -14.35 15.58
CA LEU A 143 2.49 -15.62 14.88
C LEU A 143 3.33 -15.54 13.61
N ILE A 144 4.38 -16.36 13.55
CA ILE A 144 5.27 -16.41 12.39
C ILE A 144 4.92 -17.62 11.55
N TRP A 145 4.57 -17.42 10.29
CA TRP A 145 4.47 -18.50 9.33
C TRP A 145 5.73 -18.58 8.47
N ASN A 146 6.51 -19.64 8.66
CA ASN A 146 7.72 -19.89 7.90
C ASN A 146 7.39 -20.72 6.65
N ASN A 147 7.41 -20.07 5.50
CA ASN A 147 7.24 -20.68 4.18
C ASN A 147 8.50 -21.37 3.64
N ASN A 148 9.61 -21.34 4.37
CA ASN A 148 10.85 -21.98 3.97
C ASN A 148 10.86 -23.44 4.44
N ASN A 149 10.81 -24.37 3.48
CA ASN A 149 10.86 -25.80 3.77
C ASN A 149 12.29 -26.33 3.95
N GLU A 150 13.32 -25.53 3.64
CA GLU A 150 14.73 -25.89 3.80
C GLU A 150 15.26 -25.54 5.20
N THR A 151 14.69 -24.51 5.83
CA THR A 151 15.12 -24.02 7.15
C THR A 151 13.97 -24.04 8.13
N ARG A 152 14.15 -24.70 9.28
CA ARG A 152 13.19 -24.66 10.39
C ARG A 152 13.58 -23.53 11.34
N LEU A 153 12.59 -22.78 11.80
CA LEU A 153 12.74 -21.70 12.77
C LEU A 153 12.15 -22.12 14.13
N ASN A 154 12.75 -21.64 15.21
CA ASN A 154 12.30 -21.81 16.58
C ASN A 154 12.15 -20.45 17.27
N VAL A 155 11.43 -20.42 18.39
CA VAL A 155 11.19 -19.18 19.17
C VAL A 155 12.51 -18.57 19.65
N GLU A 156 13.48 -19.41 20.02
CA GLU A 156 14.78 -19.02 20.52
C GLU A 156 15.63 -18.26 19.50
N ASP A 157 15.35 -18.44 18.19
CA ASP A 157 16.09 -17.78 17.11
C ASP A 157 15.90 -16.26 17.12
N PHE A 158 14.80 -15.77 17.69
CA PHE A 158 14.41 -14.37 17.69
C PHE A 158 14.99 -13.56 18.86
N LYS A 159 15.50 -14.24 19.90
CA LYS A 159 16.17 -13.63 21.07
C LYS A 159 15.39 -12.46 21.67
N LEU A 160 14.08 -12.59 21.79
CA LEU A 160 13.24 -11.57 22.42
C LEU A 160 13.66 -11.34 23.87
N ASN A 161 13.64 -10.08 24.29
CA ASN A 161 13.99 -9.71 25.66
C ASN A 161 12.92 -10.24 26.63
N ASN A 162 13.32 -10.89 27.72
CA ASN A 162 12.44 -11.48 28.73
C ASN A 162 11.46 -10.49 29.39
N ASN A 163 11.73 -9.19 29.28
CA ASN A 163 10.87 -8.13 29.83
C ASN A 163 9.68 -7.77 28.93
N ILE A 164 9.57 -8.38 27.74
CA ILE A 164 8.49 -8.08 26.79
C ILE A 164 7.34 -9.06 26.99
N ASN A 165 6.14 -8.52 27.26
CA ASN A 165 4.93 -9.30 27.47
C ASN A 165 4.22 -9.58 26.13
N VAL A 166 4.89 -10.33 25.24
CA VAL A 166 4.38 -10.77 23.94
C VAL A 166 4.53 -12.29 23.80
N VAL A 167 3.48 -12.96 23.35
CA VAL A 167 3.53 -14.40 23.05
C VAL A 167 4.07 -14.59 21.64
N LEU A 168 5.10 -15.40 21.45
CA LEU A 168 5.67 -15.71 20.12
C LEU A 168 5.46 -17.18 19.79
N ASN A 169 4.84 -17.46 18.65
CA ASN A 169 4.69 -18.80 18.09
C ASN A 169 5.21 -18.86 16.66
N VAL A 170 5.81 -20.00 16.29
CA VAL A 170 6.39 -20.23 14.97
C VAL A 170 5.77 -21.48 14.34
N PHE A 171 5.22 -21.33 13.14
CA PHE A 171 4.67 -22.42 12.33
C PHE A 171 5.60 -22.69 11.15
N ASN A 172 6.23 -23.86 11.14
CA ASN A 172 7.09 -24.29 10.04
C ASN A 172 6.29 -25.09 9.02
N SER A 173 6.28 -24.62 7.77
CA SER A 173 5.58 -25.27 6.66
C SER A 173 6.50 -26.16 5.83
N ASP A 174 6.00 -27.30 5.37
CA ASP A 174 6.73 -28.19 4.45
C ASP A 174 6.61 -27.74 2.98
N GLU A 175 5.71 -26.78 2.70
CA GLU A 175 5.59 -26.13 1.38
C GLU A 175 5.42 -24.61 1.51
N ASN A 176 5.79 -23.87 0.46
CA ASN A 176 5.55 -22.44 0.40
C ASN A 176 4.06 -22.17 0.04
N LEU A 177 3.29 -21.72 1.03
CA LEU A 177 1.89 -21.34 0.88
C LEU A 177 1.70 -19.88 0.43
N HIS A 178 2.79 -19.13 0.31
CA HIS A 178 2.78 -17.71 -0.05
C HIS A 178 1.77 -16.93 0.81
N ASP A 179 0.93 -16.11 0.20
CA ASP A 179 0.01 -15.20 0.88
C ASP A 179 -1.12 -15.91 1.63
N LEU A 180 -1.50 -17.13 1.21
CA LEU A 180 -2.58 -17.88 1.86
C LEU A 180 -2.33 -18.06 3.36
N SER A 181 -1.07 -18.25 3.71
CA SER A 181 -0.64 -18.48 5.09
C SER A 181 -0.97 -17.32 6.03
N LYS A 182 -0.98 -16.06 5.56
CA LYS A 182 -1.40 -14.88 6.34
C LYS A 182 -2.82 -15.08 6.89
N TYR A 183 -3.72 -15.53 6.02
CA TYR A 183 -5.13 -15.71 6.33
C TYR A 183 -5.38 -16.92 7.23
N ILE A 184 -4.72 -18.05 6.95
CA ILE A 184 -4.82 -19.23 7.81
C ILE A 184 -4.30 -18.89 9.22
N THR A 185 -3.15 -18.23 9.31
CA THR A 185 -2.53 -17.85 10.59
C THR A 185 -3.41 -16.88 11.38
N CYS A 186 -3.90 -15.82 10.74
CA CYS A 186 -4.81 -14.88 11.41
C CYS A 186 -6.12 -15.53 11.86
N SER A 187 -6.65 -16.51 11.11
CA SER A 187 -7.88 -17.20 11.52
C SER A 187 -7.73 -17.98 12.84
N MET A 188 -6.49 -18.34 13.19
CA MET A 188 -6.12 -19.06 14.42
C MET A 188 -5.61 -18.12 15.54
N ALA A 189 -5.49 -16.82 15.27
CA ALA A 189 -5.01 -15.83 16.23
C ALA A 189 -5.85 -15.81 17.52
N GLU A 190 -5.25 -15.45 18.65
CA GLU A 190 -5.97 -15.29 19.92
C GLU A 190 -6.94 -14.08 19.85
N TYR A 191 -6.46 -12.96 19.31
CA TYR A 191 -7.15 -11.68 19.31
C TYR A 191 -8.07 -11.50 18.08
N ASP A 192 -9.05 -10.60 18.19
CA ASP A 192 -10.06 -10.35 17.14
C ASP A 192 -9.53 -9.58 15.94
N TYR A 193 -8.32 -9.04 16.03
CA TYR A 193 -7.67 -8.25 15.00
C TYR A 193 -6.24 -8.72 14.81
N CYS A 194 -5.80 -8.67 13.55
CA CYS A 194 -4.47 -9.05 13.14
C CYS A 194 -3.74 -7.85 12.51
N TYR A 195 -2.41 -7.82 12.69
CA TYR A 195 -1.51 -6.95 11.97
C TYR A 195 -0.65 -7.78 11.00
N PHE A 196 -0.71 -7.51 9.70
CA PHE A 196 0.04 -8.27 8.68
C PHE A 196 1.35 -7.57 8.30
N GLN A 197 2.42 -8.36 8.14
CA GLN A 197 3.72 -7.89 7.68
C GLN A 197 4.52 -9.01 7.00
N ASP A 198 5.21 -8.67 5.93
CA ASP A 198 6.15 -9.54 5.21
C ASP A 198 7.59 -9.30 5.67
N ASP A 199 8.49 -10.25 5.36
CA ASP A 199 9.89 -10.23 5.82
C ASP A 199 10.82 -9.28 5.06
N ASP A 200 10.34 -8.60 4.02
CA ASP A 200 11.10 -7.64 3.19
C ASP A 200 10.74 -6.18 3.42
N TRP A 201 9.75 -5.87 4.26
CA TRP A 201 9.41 -4.49 4.58
C TRP A 201 9.37 -4.28 6.08
N LEU A 202 9.61 -3.03 6.50
CA LEU A 202 9.39 -2.59 7.86
C LEU A 202 8.50 -1.34 7.88
N ASN A 203 7.35 -1.44 8.53
CA ASN A 203 6.51 -0.29 8.79
C ASN A 203 7.03 0.48 10.01
N LEU A 204 7.58 1.68 9.80
CA LEU A 204 8.06 2.53 10.89
C LEU A 204 6.96 3.40 11.53
N TYR A 205 5.72 3.28 11.07
CA TYR A 205 4.58 4.14 11.40
C TYR A 205 3.48 3.37 12.15
N MET A 206 3.90 2.49 13.06
CA MET A 206 3.03 1.57 13.78
C MET A 206 1.99 2.28 14.65
N ASP A 207 2.39 3.29 15.42
CA ASP A 207 1.47 4.00 16.31
C ASP A 207 0.45 4.83 15.53
N SER A 208 0.88 5.49 14.46
CA SER A 208 0.01 6.28 13.58
C SER A 208 -1.00 5.38 12.90
N THR A 209 -0.55 4.25 12.35
CA THR A 209 -1.44 3.28 11.70
C THR A 209 -2.43 2.68 12.69
N TYR A 210 -1.97 2.31 13.89
CA TYR A 210 -2.82 1.79 14.96
C TYR A 210 -3.84 2.84 15.43
N THR A 211 -3.44 4.10 15.56
CA THR A 211 -4.31 5.22 15.93
C THR A 211 -5.42 5.43 14.89
N ASN A 212 -5.11 5.33 13.60
CA ASN A 212 -6.13 5.36 12.55
C ASN A 212 -7.06 4.15 12.62
N PHE A 213 -6.51 2.95 12.84
CA PHE A 213 -7.25 1.70 13.00
C PHE A 213 -8.26 1.75 14.15
N LEU A 214 -7.89 2.32 15.30
CA LEU A 214 -8.77 2.42 16.47
C LEU A 214 -10.08 3.18 16.19
N LYS A 215 -10.09 4.11 15.23
CA LYS A 215 -11.31 4.84 14.87
C LYS A 215 -12.35 3.90 14.25
N ASN A 216 -11.92 3.01 13.36
CA ASN A 216 -12.81 2.20 12.52
C ASN A 216 -12.24 0.79 12.29
N PRO A 217 -12.12 -0.02 13.36
CA PRO A 217 -11.38 -1.27 13.31
C PRO A 217 -12.01 -2.33 12.40
N SER A 218 -13.24 -2.13 11.93
CA SER A 218 -13.86 -2.99 10.93
C SER A 218 -13.19 -2.85 9.57
N LEU A 219 -12.67 -1.67 9.19
CA LEU A 219 -12.02 -1.45 7.90
C LEU A 219 -10.62 -2.07 7.83
N ILE A 220 -10.11 -2.28 6.62
CA ILE A 220 -8.70 -2.61 6.40
C ILE A 220 -7.91 -1.30 6.48
N HIS A 221 -6.96 -1.20 7.40
CA HIS A 221 -6.02 -0.07 7.47
C HIS A 221 -4.66 -0.55 7.00
N SER A 222 -4.08 0.06 5.97
CA SER A 222 -2.80 -0.38 5.39
C SER A 222 -1.86 0.78 5.11
N ASN A 223 -0.56 0.50 5.05
CA ASN A 223 0.45 1.43 4.57
C ASN A 223 0.94 1.02 3.18
N THR A 224 1.25 2.01 2.36
CA THR A 224 1.74 1.79 1.00
C THR A 224 2.62 2.94 0.55
N MET A 225 3.58 2.65 -0.34
CA MET A 225 4.39 3.68 -0.97
C MET A 225 3.51 4.59 -1.87
N PRO A 226 3.90 5.85 -2.13
CA PRO A 226 3.10 6.78 -2.91
C PRO A 226 2.73 6.31 -4.33
N LEU A 227 3.70 5.89 -5.15
CA LEU A 227 3.39 5.43 -6.52
C LEU A 227 2.49 4.18 -6.51
N ILE A 228 2.75 3.30 -5.56
CA ILE A 228 1.99 2.08 -5.31
C ILE A 228 0.56 2.42 -4.82
N HIS A 229 0.38 3.48 -4.04
CA HIS A 229 -0.93 4.02 -3.68
C HIS A 229 -1.72 4.42 -4.94
N LEU A 230 -1.11 5.14 -5.88
CA LEU A 230 -1.75 5.50 -7.15
C LEU A 230 -2.21 4.26 -7.92
N GLU A 231 -1.38 3.23 -8.00
CA GLU A 231 -1.75 1.96 -8.63
C GLU A 231 -2.95 1.27 -7.93
N HIS A 232 -3.00 1.30 -6.60
CA HIS A 232 -4.18 0.86 -5.86
C HIS A 232 -5.45 1.64 -6.21
N ARG A 233 -5.34 2.96 -6.41
CA ARG A 233 -6.48 3.83 -6.78
C ARG A 233 -7.14 3.39 -8.08
N ARG A 234 -6.37 2.87 -9.04
CA ARG A 234 -6.89 2.35 -10.33
C ARG A 234 -7.85 1.17 -10.13
N TRP A 235 -7.66 0.44 -9.03
CA TRP A 235 -8.43 -0.73 -8.65
C TRP A 235 -9.38 -0.46 -7.47
N MET A 236 -9.77 0.80 -7.28
CA MET A 236 -10.92 1.20 -6.48
C MET A 236 -12.07 1.59 -7.39
N PHE A 237 -13.18 0.87 -7.31
CA PHE A 237 -14.31 1.03 -8.23
C PHE A 237 -15.64 0.69 -7.58
N SER A 238 -16.72 0.96 -8.30
CA SER A 238 -18.07 0.64 -7.85
C SER A 238 -18.96 0.08 -8.97
N ASN A 239 -20.07 -0.51 -8.56
CA ASN A 239 -21.22 -0.81 -9.42
C ASN A 239 -22.48 -0.83 -8.53
N ALA A 240 -23.27 0.24 -8.57
CA ALA A 240 -24.47 0.37 -7.75
C ALA A 240 -25.51 -0.73 -8.04
N ASP A 241 -25.69 -1.13 -9.31
CA ASP A 241 -26.66 -2.17 -9.71
C ASP A 241 -26.34 -3.53 -9.08
N LYS A 242 -25.08 -3.77 -8.74
CA LYS A 242 -24.59 -5.02 -8.11
C LYS A 242 -24.19 -4.84 -6.65
N ASN A 243 -24.29 -3.63 -6.10
CA ASN A 243 -23.77 -3.28 -4.77
C ASN A 243 -22.27 -3.60 -4.63
N ILE A 244 -21.47 -3.23 -5.64
CA ILE A 244 -20.01 -3.31 -5.59
C ILE A 244 -19.48 -1.95 -5.11
N HIS A 245 -18.63 -1.98 -4.09
CA HIS A 245 -17.94 -0.83 -3.52
C HIS A 245 -16.62 -1.31 -2.92
N THR A 246 -15.61 -1.50 -3.76
CA THR A 246 -14.41 -2.25 -3.38
C THR A 246 -13.12 -1.59 -3.83
N GLY A 247 -12.03 -1.90 -3.13
CA GLY A 247 -10.68 -1.47 -3.50
C GLY A 247 -9.63 -2.55 -3.26
N PHE A 248 -8.57 -2.51 -4.05
CA PHE A 248 -7.39 -3.33 -3.84
C PHE A 248 -6.38 -2.64 -2.91
N THR A 249 -5.70 -3.42 -2.07
CA THR A 249 -4.52 -3.01 -1.30
C THR A 249 -3.57 -4.18 -1.11
N TRP A 250 -2.27 -3.95 -1.28
CA TRP A 250 -1.22 -4.81 -0.73
C TRP A 250 -1.24 -4.74 0.79
N LEU A 251 -0.96 -5.87 1.45
CA LEU A 251 -1.09 -6.01 2.90
C LEU A 251 0.23 -6.23 3.63
N GLY A 252 1.25 -6.73 2.92
CA GLY A 252 2.56 -7.11 3.47
C GLY A 252 3.41 -5.97 4.04
N CYS A 253 3.07 -4.72 3.72
CA CYS A 253 3.78 -3.54 4.18
C CYS A 253 3.31 -3.00 5.54
N GLY A 254 2.42 -3.72 6.22
CA GLY A 254 1.86 -3.29 7.49
C GLY A 254 0.38 -2.94 7.38
N SER A 255 -0.48 -3.85 7.83
CA SER A 255 -1.94 -3.66 7.76
C SER A 255 -2.69 -4.22 8.95
N PHE A 256 -3.61 -3.45 9.53
CA PHE A 256 -4.58 -3.91 10.53
C PHE A 256 -5.87 -4.40 9.89
N ILE A 257 -6.33 -5.58 10.31
CA ILE A 257 -7.45 -6.29 9.71
C ILE A 257 -8.24 -7.03 10.80
N SER A 258 -9.56 -7.11 10.68
CA SER A 258 -10.38 -7.97 11.52
C SER A 258 -10.20 -9.46 11.20
N ARG A 259 -9.99 -10.29 12.22
CA ARG A 259 -10.02 -11.76 12.13
C ARG A 259 -11.33 -12.27 11.55
N ALA A 260 -12.45 -11.61 11.84
CA ALA A 260 -13.76 -11.98 11.29
C ALA A 260 -13.80 -11.83 9.75
N LYS A 261 -13.18 -10.79 9.19
CA LYS A 261 -13.05 -10.62 7.73
C LYS A 261 -12.19 -11.73 7.12
N VAL A 262 -11.10 -12.11 7.80
CA VAL A 262 -10.26 -13.23 7.38
C VAL A 262 -11.02 -14.55 7.38
N GLN A 263 -11.76 -14.87 8.44
CA GLN A 263 -12.58 -16.07 8.51
C GLN A 263 -13.66 -16.08 7.43
N LYS A 264 -14.31 -14.93 7.18
CA LYS A 264 -15.27 -14.77 6.08
C LYS A 264 -14.61 -15.03 4.72
N PHE A 265 -13.40 -14.50 4.50
CA PHE A 265 -12.63 -14.75 3.29
C PHE A 265 -12.28 -16.23 3.09
N LEU A 266 -11.84 -16.93 4.13
CA LEU A 266 -11.62 -18.38 4.04
C LEU A 266 -12.92 -19.13 3.67
N GLY A 267 -14.06 -18.69 4.19
CA GLY A 267 -15.38 -19.18 3.77
C GLY A 267 -15.71 -18.87 2.30
N GLN A 268 -15.35 -17.68 1.81
CA GLN A 268 -15.50 -17.30 0.40
C GLN A 268 -14.64 -18.16 -0.51
N LEU A 269 -13.41 -18.52 -0.12
CA LEU A 269 -12.56 -19.45 -0.87
C LEU A 269 -13.16 -20.86 -0.97
N GLY A 270 -13.88 -21.31 0.06
CA GLY A 270 -14.63 -22.57 0.03
C GLY A 270 -15.85 -22.53 -0.88
N TYR A 271 -16.48 -21.36 -1.05
CA TYR A 271 -17.63 -21.15 -1.93
C TYR A 271 -17.22 -20.92 -3.39
N ILE A 272 -16.19 -20.08 -3.60
CA ILE A 272 -15.60 -19.78 -4.90
C ILE A 272 -14.31 -20.55 -5.02
N SER A 273 -14.38 -21.77 -5.55
CA SER A 273 -13.21 -22.63 -5.70
C SER A 273 -12.15 -21.94 -6.57
N LEU A 274 -10.95 -21.74 -6.00
CA LEU A 274 -9.75 -21.31 -6.71
C LEU A 274 -8.83 -22.52 -6.95
N SER A 275 -7.99 -22.44 -7.98
CA SER A 275 -6.92 -23.44 -8.18
C SER A 275 -5.84 -23.28 -7.10
N LYS A 276 -5.05 -24.35 -6.87
CA LYS A 276 -3.95 -24.32 -5.89
C LYS A 276 -2.99 -23.14 -6.11
N ASP A 277 -2.66 -22.84 -7.36
CA ASP A 277 -1.75 -21.74 -7.69
C ASP A 277 -2.35 -20.36 -7.41
N ARG A 278 -3.67 -20.20 -7.56
CA ARG A 278 -4.36 -18.94 -7.24
C ARG A 278 -4.54 -18.74 -5.74
N LEU A 279 -4.70 -19.83 -4.98
CA LEU A 279 -4.73 -19.75 -3.52
C LEU A 279 -3.44 -19.15 -2.95
N LYS A 280 -2.28 -19.42 -3.57
CA LYS A 280 -1.00 -18.82 -3.19
C LYS A 280 -0.96 -17.29 -3.35
N LEU A 281 -1.83 -16.74 -4.20
CA LEU A 281 -1.94 -15.29 -4.49
C LEU A 281 -3.13 -14.66 -3.77
N ALA A 282 -3.48 -15.18 -2.58
CA ALA A 282 -4.66 -14.77 -1.82
C ALA A 282 -4.75 -13.26 -1.56
N ASP A 283 -3.61 -12.55 -1.44
CA ASP A 283 -3.57 -11.09 -1.27
C ASP A 283 -4.26 -10.34 -2.43
N MET A 284 -4.25 -10.90 -3.64
CA MET A 284 -4.90 -10.28 -4.81
C MET A 284 -6.42 -10.34 -4.75
N TYR A 285 -6.97 -11.19 -3.88
CA TYR A 285 -8.41 -11.42 -3.75
C TYR A 285 -8.98 -10.79 -2.49
N PHE A 286 -8.27 -10.88 -1.36
CA PHE A 286 -8.83 -10.58 -0.04
C PHE A 286 -9.47 -9.21 0.07
N SER A 287 -8.72 -8.13 -0.21
CA SER A 287 -9.21 -6.76 -0.07
C SER A 287 -10.42 -6.50 -0.96
N LEU A 288 -10.37 -6.95 -2.21
CA LEU A 288 -11.49 -6.88 -3.15
C LEU A 288 -12.72 -7.66 -2.65
N TRP A 289 -12.51 -8.84 -2.07
CA TRP A 289 -13.61 -9.71 -1.65
C TRP A 289 -14.22 -9.34 -0.30
N THR A 290 -13.61 -8.41 0.43
CA THR A 290 -14.32 -7.72 1.52
C THR A 290 -15.48 -6.88 1.00
N ASN A 291 -15.44 -6.50 -0.29
CA ASN A 291 -16.34 -5.52 -0.92
C ASN A 291 -16.45 -4.26 -0.06
N GLN A 292 -15.30 -3.73 0.35
CA GLN A 292 -15.16 -2.47 1.06
C GLN A 292 -13.94 -1.73 0.49
N TYR A 293 -13.95 -0.40 0.58
CA TYR A 293 -12.75 0.37 0.30
C TYR A 293 -11.75 0.21 1.46
N PRO A 294 -10.45 -0.02 1.22
CA PRO A 294 -9.44 0.03 2.27
C PRO A 294 -9.16 1.47 2.70
N TYR A 295 -8.72 1.67 3.93
CA TYR A 295 -8.27 2.95 4.48
C TYR A 295 -6.74 3.00 4.45
N GLN A 296 -6.19 3.40 3.30
CA GLN A 296 -4.76 3.35 3.02
C GLN A 296 -4.05 4.65 3.41
N LEU A 297 -2.90 4.50 4.06
CA LEU A 297 -1.93 5.57 4.30
C LEU A 297 -0.82 5.52 3.24
N SER A 298 -0.48 6.68 2.69
CA SER A 298 0.52 6.85 1.63
C SER A 298 1.78 7.51 2.16
N ASN A 299 2.85 6.73 2.28
CA ASN A 299 4.12 7.18 2.84
C ASN A 299 5.30 6.32 2.38
N PRO A 300 6.54 6.84 2.43
CA PRO A 300 7.74 6.05 2.20
C PRO A 300 7.80 4.89 3.18
N LEU A 301 8.07 3.70 2.64
CA LEU A 301 8.28 2.50 3.43
C LEU A 301 9.77 2.19 3.54
N THR A 302 10.11 1.38 4.53
CA THR A 302 11.50 0.98 4.76
C THR A 302 11.72 -0.41 4.18
N PRO A 303 12.42 -0.54 3.05
CA PRO A 303 12.79 -1.85 2.54
C PRO A 303 13.82 -2.48 3.48
N LEU A 304 13.66 -3.78 3.71
CA LEU A 304 14.71 -4.63 4.27
C LEU A 304 15.42 -5.34 3.10
N ASP A 305 16.04 -6.48 3.37
CA ASP A 305 16.58 -7.34 2.32
C ASP A 305 15.49 -7.68 1.29
N GLN A 306 15.71 -7.34 0.02
CA GLN A 306 14.81 -7.65 -1.09
C GLN A 306 15.25 -8.92 -1.86
N ASP A 307 16.39 -9.51 -1.53
CA ASP A 307 16.92 -10.68 -2.23
C ASP A 307 15.95 -11.85 -2.15
N ASN A 308 16.03 -12.74 -3.14
CA ASN A 308 15.13 -13.88 -3.26
C ASN A 308 13.64 -13.51 -3.29
N GLY A 309 13.27 -12.29 -3.71
CA GLY A 309 11.87 -11.95 -3.94
C GLY A 309 11.24 -12.88 -4.96
N TRP A 310 9.97 -13.25 -4.75
CA TRP A 310 9.21 -14.04 -5.72
C TRP A 310 9.18 -13.36 -7.11
N SER A 311 9.17 -12.03 -7.08
CA SER A 311 9.31 -11.09 -8.20
C SER A 311 10.47 -11.38 -9.15
N ASN A 312 11.58 -11.90 -8.64
CA ASN A 312 12.83 -12.01 -9.40
C ASN A 312 12.81 -13.10 -10.47
N SER A 313 11.75 -13.94 -10.50
CA SER A 313 11.68 -15.14 -11.32
C SER A 313 10.55 -15.14 -12.36
N VAL A 314 9.70 -14.12 -12.36
CA VAL A 314 8.46 -14.07 -13.16
C VAL A 314 8.10 -12.63 -13.55
N ASP A 315 7.24 -12.48 -14.56
CA ASP A 315 6.53 -11.23 -14.80
C ASP A 315 5.46 -11.02 -13.71
N GLN A 316 5.91 -10.52 -12.57
CA GLN A 316 5.09 -10.34 -11.37
C GLN A 316 3.87 -9.47 -11.65
N TRP A 317 4.03 -8.36 -12.37
CA TRP A 317 2.95 -7.39 -12.58
C TRP A 317 1.82 -7.98 -13.41
N SER A 318 2.15 -8.71 -14.48
CA SER A 318 1.16 -9.42 -15.28
C SER A 318 0.38 -10.44 -14.44
N ILE A 319 1.06 -11.21 -13.59
CA ILE A 319 0.42 -12.19 -12.71
C ILE A 319 -0.47 -11.50 -11.66
N VAL A 320 0.04 -10.45 -11.00
CA VAL A 320 -0.68 -9.66 -9.99
C VAL A 320 -1.97 -9.10 -10.57
N TYR A 321 -1.89 -8.30 -11.64
CA TYR A 321 -3.06 -7.63 -12.19
C TYR A 321 -4.05 -8.58 -12.86
N SER A 322 -3.57 -9.70 -13.44
CA SER A 322 -4.44 -10.77 -13.93
C SER A 322 -5.29 -11.38 -12.80
N ASN A 323 -4.71 -11.59 -11.61
CA ASN A 323 -5.43 -12.11 -10.45
C ASN A 323 -6.35 -11.06 -9.81
N ILE A 324 -5.96 -9.79 -9.79
CA ILE A 324 -6.84 -8.69 -9.36
C ILE A 324 -8.09 -8.60 -10.26
N LEU A 325 -7.90 -8.69 -11.59
CA LEU A 325 -9.03 -8.73 -12.53
C LEU A 325 -9.92 -9.95 -12.29
N ASP A 326 -9.33 -11.13 -12.13
CA ASP A 326 -10.07 -12.36 -11.85
C ASP A 326 -10.87 -12.27 -10.54
N ALA A 327 -10.28 -11.69 -9.50
CA ALA A 327 -10.95 -11.42 -8.23
C ALA A 327 -12.17 -10.51 -8.42
N ALA A 328 -12.02 -9.44 -9.20
CA ALA A 328 -13.12 -8.51 -9.52
C ALA A 328 -14.24 -9.20 -10.32
N GLN A 329 -13.91 -10.03 -11.31
CA GLN A 329 -14.89 -10.78 -12.11
C GLN A 329 -15.68 -11.77 -11.24
N LYS A 330 -14.99 -12.47 -10.33
CA LYS A 330 -15.61 -13.41 -9.38
C LYS A 330 -16.50 -12.70 -8.37
N LEU A 331 -16.06 -11.57 -7.83
CA LEU A 331 -16.87 -10.72 -6.95
C LEU A 331 -18.15 -10.25 -7.65
N TYR A 332 -18.04 -9.74 -8.88
CA TYR A 332 -19.20 -9.32 -9.67
C TYR A 332 -20.19 -10.48 -9.83
N THR A 333 -19.71 -11.65 -10.21
CA THR A 333 -20.54 -12.84 -10.43
C THR A 333 -21.23 -13.27 -9.13
N ALA A 334 -20.51 -13.27 -8.01
CA ALA A 334 -21.06 -13.64 -6.71
C ALA A 334 -22.14 -12.66 -6.23
N LEU A 335 -21.95 -11.35 -6.46
CA LEU A 335 -22.92 -10.32 -6.08
C LEU A 335 -24.11 -10.21 -7.03
N ALA A 336 -23.95 -10.61 -8.29
CA ALA A 336 -25.04 -10.64 -9.28
C ALA A 336 -26.09 -11.71 -9.01
N VAL A 337 -25.71 -12.80 -8.35
CA VAL A 337 -26.65 -13.79 -7.83
C VAL A 337 -27.22 -13.29 -6.50
N LYS A 338 -28.49 -13.61 -6.20
CA LYS A 338 -29.05 -13.47 -4.85
C LYS A 338 -28.87 -14.81 -4.12
N PRO A 339 -27.74 -15.04 -3.43
CA PRO A 339 -27.51 -16.31 -2.75
C PRO A 339 -28.39 -16.44 -1.51
N ILE A 340 -28.63 -17.69 -1.11
CA ILE A 340 -29.29 -18.04 0.15
C ILE A 340 -28.42 -17.60 1.35
N PHE A 341 -27.09 -17.59 1.18
CA PHE A 341 -26.11 -17.16 2.18
C PHE A 341 -25.32 -15.93 1.71
N ASN A 342 -25.25 -14.89 2.54
CA ASN A 342 -24.57 -13.65 2.17
C ASN A 342 -23.06 -13.71 2.46
N HIS A 343 -22.30 -14.31 1.55
CA HIS A 343 -20.84 -14.41 1.67
C HIS A 343 -20.10 -13.10 1.39
N PHE A 344 -20.75 -12.08 0.84
CA PHE A 344 -20.14 -10.79 0.49
C PHE A 344 -20.93 -9.64 1.09
N GLU A 345 -20.25 -8.59 1.55
CA GLU A 345 -20.97 -7.40 2.00
C GLU A 345 -21.65 -6.71 0.83
N ARG A 346 -22.79 -6.06 1.09
CA ARG A 346 -23.58 -5.33 0.08
C ARG A 346 -23.85 -3.88 0.46
N VAL A 347 -23.39 -3.47 1.63
CA VAL A 347 -23.49 -2.11 2.13
C VAL A 347 -22.09 -1.64 2.47
N GLU A 348 -21.77 -0.42 2.09
CA GLU A 348 -20.49 0.21 2.43
C GLU A 348 -20.42 0.43 3.94
N GLU A 349 -19.32 0.02 4.55
CA GLU A 349 -19.05 0.24 5.97
C GLU A 349 -18.70 1.71 6.23
N THR A 350 -19.26 2.25 7.31
CA THR A 350 -18.92 3.58 7.81
C THR A 350 -17.55 3.58 8.50
N PRO A 351 -16.75 4.64 8.38
CA PRO A 351 -16.99 5.85 7.60
C PRO A 351 -16.99 5.54 6.12
N TYR A 352 -17.93 6.16 5.42
CA TYR A 352 -17.98 6.08 3.98
C TYR A 352 -16.71 6.66 3.38
N TYR A 353 -16.40 6.29 2.15
CA TYR A 353 -15.17 6.65 1.47
C TYR A 353 -14.85 8.15 1.54
N HIS A 354 -15.87 9.01 1.36
CA HIS A 354 -15.72 10.46 1.37
C HIS A 354 -15.46 11.07 2.77
N GLU A 355 -15.75 10.33 3.84
CA GLU A 355 -15.51 10.73 5.22
C GLU A 355 -14.10 10.34 5.70
N ARG A 356 -13.33 9.65 4.87
CA ARG A 356 -11.97 9.19 5.18
C ARG A 356 -10.96 10.24 4.75
N ASP A 357 -10.45 10.97 5.72
CA ASP A 357 -9.60 12.15 5.57
C ASP A 357 -8.13 11.91 5.93
N VAL A 358 -7.82 10.92 6.77
CA VAL A 358 -6.44 10.52 7.09
C VAL A 358 -5.68 10.03 5.85
N ARG A 359 -4.50 10.60 5.56
CA ARG A 359 -3.76 10.33 4.31
C ARG A 359 -2.36 9.76 4.49
N ALA A 360 -1.62 10.24 5.48
CA ALA A 360 -0.22 9.84 5.69
C ALA A 360 0.15 9.96 7.17
N PRO A 361 1.00 9.07 7.72
CA PRO A 361 1.64 9.30 8.99
C PRO A 361 2.70 10.39 8.89
N CYS A 362 2.94 11.08 10.00
CA CYS A 362 4.08 11.95 10.17
C CYS A 362 5.37 11.14 10.27
N ILE A 363 6.50 11.71 9.83
CA ILE A 363 7.78 10.99 9.79
C ILE A 363 8.20 10.41 11.15
N ASN A 364 7.81 11.05 12.25
CA ASN A 364 8.14 10.65 13.62
C ASN A 364 7.14 9.66 14.25
N ASP A 365 6.12 9.22 13.52
CA ASP A 365 5.07 8.29 13.99
C ASP A 365 4.21 8.86 15.15
N LYS A 366 4.15 10.19 15.33
CA LYS A 366 3.41 10.85 16.42
C LYS A 366 2.15 11.59 15.95
N CYS A 367 1.91 11.66 14.65
CA CYS A 367 0.70 12.25 14.08
C CYS A 367 0.34 11.64 12.73
N LEU A 368 -0.85 11.98 12.24
CA LEU A 368 -1.34 11.67 10.92
C LEU A 368 -1.78 12.96 10.23
N PHE A 369 -1.32 13.15 8.99
CA PHE A 369 -1.82 14.18 8.10
C PHE A 369 -3.25 13.87 7.65
N ILE A 370 -4.15 14.84 7.84
CA ILE A 370 -5.56 14.73 7.45
C ILE A 370 -5.89 15.79 6.40
N THR A 371 -6.68 15.42 5.39
CA THR A 371 -7.29 16.35 4.43
C THR A 371 -8.47 15.72 3.71
N ASN A 372 -9.52 16.51 3.47
CA ASN A 372 -10.63 16.11 2.60
C ASN A 372 -10.33 16.32 1.11
N ILE A 373 -9.20 16.94 0.75
CA ILE A 373 -8.81 17.19 -0.63
C ILE A 373 -8.13 15.93 -1.20
N ASP A 374 -8.94 15.07 -1.80
CA ASP A 374 -8.46 13.87 -2.50
C ASP A 374 -8.16 14.21 -3.98
N PRO A 375 -6.91 14.12 -4.46
CA PRO A 375 -6.56 14.44 -5.84
C PRO A 375 -7.05 13.37 -6.82
N PHE A 376 -7.44 12.18 -6.33
CA PHE A 376 -7.87 11.09 -7.17
C PHE A 376 -9.38 11.16 -7.50
N PRO A 377 -9.84 10.45 -8.53
CA PRO A 377 -11.25 10.26 -8.80
C PRO A 377 -11.92 9.51 -7.66
N HIS A 378 -13.14 9.92 -7.32
CA HIS A 378 -13.97 9.16 -6.39
C HIS A 378 -14.25 7.76 -6.96
N PRO A 379 -14.16 6.66 -6.18
CA PRO A 379 -14.34 5.30 -6.67
C PRO A 379 -15.69 5.06 -7.38
N SER A 380 -16.73 5.83 -7.02
CA SER A 380 -18.03 5.78 -7.70
C SER A 380 -18.00 6.21 -9.17
N ARG A 381 -16.99 6.99 -9.58
CA ARG A 381 -16.78 7.41 -10.97
C ARG A 381 -16.08 6.34 -11.81
N VAL A 382 -15.45 5.35 -11.17
CA VAL A 382 -14.79 4.24 -11.84
C VAL A 382 -15.77 3.07 -11.83
N TYR A 383 -16.50 2.90 -12.92
CA TYR A 383 -17.54 1.87 -13.02
C TYR A 383 -16.97 0.52 -13.45
N TYR A 384 -17.22 -0.54 -12.69
CA TYR A 384 -16.86 -1.91 -13.09
C TYR A 384 -18.04 -2.62 -13.76
N ALA A 385 -17.74 -3.34 -14.85
CA ALA A 385 -18.72 -4.07 -15.65
C ALA A 385 -18.22 -5.48 -15.97
N ASN A 386 -19.13 -6.43 -16.18
CA ASN A 386 -18.79 -7.83 -16.45
C ASN A 386 -18.21 -8.10 -17.84
N ASN A 387 -18.22 -7.11 -18.73
CA ASN A 387 -17.62 -7.22 -20.06
C ASN A 387 -16.11 -6.88 -20.06
N VAL A 388 -15.54 -6.50 -18.92
CA VAL A 388 -14.10 -6.28 -18.77
C VAL A 388 -13.39 -7.62 -18.80
N THR A 389 -12.59 -7.84 -19.84
CA THR A 389 -11.85 -9.09 -20.07
C THR A 389 -10.34 -8.92 -19.92
N HIS A 390 -9.84 -7.69 -19.98
CA HIS A 390 -8.43 -7.37 -19.83
C HIS A 390 -8.18 -6.26 -18.81
N VAL A 391 -7.01 -6.28 -18.17
CA VAL A 391 -6.58 -5.30 -17.17
C VAL A 391 -6.67 -3.86 -17.69
N HIS A 392 -6.12 -3.63 -18.89
CA HIS A 392 -6.08 -2.30 -19.50
C HIS A 392 -7.47 -1.70 -19.76
N GLU A 393 -8.51 -2.52 -19.98
CA GLU A 393 -9.89 -2.03 -20.19
C GLU A 393 -10.46 -1.41 -18.90
N GLN A 394 -10.15 -1.99 -17.74
CA GLN A 394 -10.57 -1.42 -16.46
C GLN A 394 -9.74 -0.20 -16.11
N GLU A 395 -8.41 -0.28 -16.26
CA GLU A 395 -7.51 0.85 -15.99
C GLU A 395 -7.83 2.05 -16.88
N ALA A 396 -8.21 1.83 -18.16
CA ALA A 396 -8.62 2.89 -19.08
C ALA A 396 -9.75 3.76 -18.53
N LYS A 397 -10.67 3.20 -17.73
CA LYS A 397 -11.78 3.95 -17.13
C LYS A 397 -11.30 4.92 -16.06
N PHE A 398 -10.30 4.52 -15.27
CA PHE A 398 -9.65 5.42 -14.31
C PHE A 398 -8.79 6.45 -15.06
N ASN A 399 -8.02 6.00 -16.05
CA ASN A 399 -7.12 6.84 -16.85
C ASN A 399 -7.82 7.94 -17.66
N ALA A 400 -9.11 7.78 -17.95
CA ALA A 400 -9.92 8.78 -18.63
C ALA A 400 -10.40 9.91 -17.70
N LEU A 401 -10.17 9.80 -16.39
CA LEU A 401 -10.58 10.78 -15.39
C LEU A 401 -9.42 11.73 -15.05
N ASP A 402 -9.73 12.77 -14.28
CA ASP A 402 -8.74 13.73 -13.80
C ASP A 402 -8.06 13.20 -12.52
N PHE A 403 -6.74 13.04 -12.57
CA PHE A 403 -5.89 12.54 -11.49
C PHE A 403 -4.43 12.97 -11.73
N PRO A 404 -3.60 13.02 -10.68
CA PRO A 404 -2.19 13.39 -10.81
C PRO A 404 -1.39 12.37 -11.63
N SER A 405 -0.46 12.86 -12.47
CA SER A 405 0.51 11.98 -13.13
C SER A 405 1.43 11.30 -12.12
N ASN A 406 2.10 10.22 -12.53
CA ASN A 406 3.08 9.53 -11.68
C ASN A 406 4.18 10.50 -11.21
N ASP A 407 4.76 11.29 -12.13
CA ASP A 407 5.80 12.28 -11.84
C ASP A 407 5.33 13.35 -10.85
N PHE A 408 4.08 13.81 -10.98
CA PHE A 408 3.52 14.76 -10.03
C PHE A 408 3.35 14.11 -8.66
N TRP A 409 2.76 12.91 -8.63
CA TRP A 409 2.42 12.24 -7.39
C TRP A 409 3.65 11.84 -6.59
N GLU A 410 4.72 11.41 -7.25
CA GLU A 410 5.99 11.09 -6.61
C GLU A 410 6.58 12.31 -5.88
N LYS A 411 6.45 13.50 -6.46
CA LYS A 411 7.02 14.75 -5.92
C LYS A 411 6.11 15.48 -4.93
N HIS A 412 4.82 15.20 -4.96
CA HIS A 412 3.82 15.98 -4.25
C HIS A 412 2.82 15.17 -3.41
N ALA A 413 3.16 13.92 -3.09
CA ALA A 413 2.32 13.06 -2.26
C ALA A 413 2.08 13.63 -0.85
N TYR A 414 1.03 13.12 -0.21
CA TYR A 414 0.57 13.59 1.11
C TYR A 414 1.64 13.67 2.19
N HIS A 415 2.52 12.67 2.27
CA HIS A 415 3.54 12.60 3.32
C HIS A 415 4.52 13.78 3.29
N ASN A 416 4.69 14.46 2.15
CA ASN A 416 5.58 15.61 2.02
C ASN A 416 5.14 16.80 2.88
N ALA A 417 3.87 16.86 3.32
CA ALA A 417 3.45 17.89 4.28
C ALA A 417 4.07 17.68 5.68
N VAL A 418 4.47 16.45 6.01
CA VAL A 418 4.80 15.98 7.38
C VAL A 418 6.06 15.10 7.42
N ASP A 419 6.93 15.23 6.42
CA ASP A 419 8.21 14.53 6.34
C ASP A 419 9.39 15.33 6.95
N LEU A 420 9.13 16.59 7.32
CA LEU A 420 10.08 17.56 7.86
C LEU A 420 11.19 17.97 6.88
N ASN A 421 11.01 17.69 5.59
CA ASN A 421 11.95 18.10 4.56
C ASN A 421 11.40 19.34 3.84
N LEU A 422 12.08 20.48 4.01
CA LEU A 422 11.61 21.75 3.46
C LEU A 422 11.65 21.81 1.92
N ASN A 423 12.29 20.83 1.27
CA ASN A 423 12.44 20.75 -0.19
C ASN A 423 11.35 19.94 -0.87
N THR A 424 10.55 19.21 -0.11
CA THR A 424 9.43 18.43 -0.60
C THR A 424 8.16 19.14 -0.17
N CYS A 425 7.15 19.16 -1.04
CA CYS A 425 5.88 19.81 -0.73
C CYS A 425 4.73 18.93 -1.15
N TRP A 426 3.78 18.71 -0.25
CA TRP A 426 2.47 18.23 -0.65
C TRP A 426 1.81 19.33 -1.49
N ASN A 427 1.25 18.94 -2.64
CA ASN A 427 0.43 19.82 -3.46
C ASN A 427 -0.98 19.21 -3.55
N SER A 428 -2.00 20.03 -3.33
CA SER A 428 -3.38 19.58 -3.31
C SER A 428 -3.89 19.04 -4.65
N PHE A 429 -3.18 19.31 -5.76
CA PHE A 429 -3.49 19.01 -7.16
C PHE A 429 -4.79 19.68 -7.66
N LYS A 430 -5.88 19.49 -6.92
CA LYS A 430 -7.15 20.18 -7.09
C LYS A 430 -7.10 21.51 -6.37
N ILE A 431 -7.76 22.51 -6.95
CA ILE A 431 -7.93 23.83 -6.37
C ILE A 431 -8.85 23.72 -5.15
N PRO A 432 -8.39 24.09 -3.93
CA PRO A 432 -9.22 24.04 -2.74
C PRO A 432 -10.44 24.96 -2.83
N LYS A 433 -11.56 24.49 -2.28
CA LYS A 433 -12.82 25.22 -2.18
C LYS A 433 -13.07 25.66 -0.74
N GLU A 434 -13.98 26.62 -0.58
CA GLU A 434 -14.52 26.96 0.74
C GLU A 434 -15.03 25.68 1.44
N GLY A 435 -14.59 25.46 2.67
CA GLY A 435 -14.88 24.25 3.46
C GLY A 435 -13.85 23.12 3.34
N ASP A 436 -12.97 23.14 2.34
CA ASP A 436 -11.85 22.18 2.27
C ASP A 436 -10.84 22.45 3.39
N TYR A 437 -10.15 21.40 3.85
CA TYR A 437 -9.20 21.51 4.95
C TYR A 437 -7.99 20.59 4.81
N PHE A 438 -6.94 20.95 5.54
CA PHE A 438 -5.84 20.07 5.90
C PHE A 438 -5.55 20.20 7.39
N GLY A 439 -4.86 19.24 7.99
CA GLY A 439 -4.68 19.22 9.44
C GLY A 439 -3.79 18.09 9.91
N LEU A 440 -3.75 17.94 11.24
CA LEU A 440 -3.10 16.83 11.92
C LEU A 440 -4.07 16.17 12.90
N GLN A 441 -4.05 14.84 12.92
CA GLN A 441 -4.53 14.03 14.02
C GLN A 441 -3.33 13.57 14.85
N PHE A 442 -3.37 13.73 16.16
CA PHE A 442 -2.29 13.33 17.06
C PHE A 442 -2.44 11.88 17.52
N VAL A 443 -1.32 11.19 17.64
CA VAL A 443 -1.24 9.88 18.32
C VAL A 443 -1.38 10.08 19.83
N GLU A 444 -0.68 11.07 20.37
CA GLU A 444 -0.80 11.53 21.75
C GLU A 444 -1.62 12.82 21.81
N PRO A 445 -2.80 12.81 22.43
CA PRO A 445 -3.53 14.04 22.68
C PRO A 445 -2.68 15.01 23.51
N LYS A 446 -2.46 16.23 23.02
CA LYS A 446 -1.59 17.22 23.66
C LYS A 446 -2.08 18.63 23.35
N SER A 447 -1.81 19.58 24.25
CA SER A 447 -2.09 20.99 23.99
C SER A 447 -0.97 21.60 23.14
N TYR A 448 -1.36 22.23 22.05
CA TYR A 448 -0.51 23.01 21.17
C TYR A 448 -1.09 24.41 21.07
N ASN A 449 -0.23 25.42 21.04
CA ASN A 449 -0.64 26.81 20.93
C ASN A 449 0.07 27.55 19.80
N LYS A 450 1.06 26.91 19.16
CA LYS A 450 1.87 27.49 18.10
C LYS A 450 2.08 26.49 16.97
N VAL A 451 1.90 26.98 15.76
CA VAL A 451 2.01 26.24 14.52
C VAL A 451 2.82 27.03 13.51
N THR A 452 3.70 26.33 12.80
CA THR A 452 4.48 26.86 11.69
C THR A 452 4.15 26.09 10.43
N ILE A 453 3.74 26.81 9.39
CA ILE A 453 3.48 26.27 8.06
C ILE A 453 4.47 26.89 7.10
N ILE A 454 5.11 26.04 6.30
CA ILE A 454 6.07 26.43 5.26
C ILE A 454 5.51 25.99 3.92
N SER A 455 5.56 26.88 2.93
CA SER A 455 5.11 26.64 1.56
C SER A 455 6.21 27.00 0.55
N SER A 456 6.11 26.49 -0.66
CA SER A 456 6.91 26.89 -1.81
C SER A 456 6.42 28.22 -2.42
N ASN A 457 5.16 28.58 -2.13
CA ASN A 457 4.51 29.78 -2.66
C ASN A 457 4.27 30.83 -1.55
N ASP A 458 3.93 32.05 -1.98
CA ASP A 458 3.55 33.14 -1.07
C ASP A 458 2.25 32.80 -0.33
N ILE A 459 2.34 32.72 0.99
CA ILE A 459 1.24 32.47 1.92
C ILE A 459 1.01 33.66 2.87
N SER A 460 1.42 34.87 2.48
CA SER A 460 1.18 36.11 3.23
C SER A 460 -0.30 36.40 3.51
N ASN A 461 -1.22 35.79 2.76
CA ASN A 461 -2.67 35.91 2.95
C ASN A 461 -3.30 34.68 3.62
N PHE A 462 -2.49 33.82 4.25
CA PHE A 462 -2.97 32.59 4.89
C PHE A 462 -4.07 32.89 5.92
N ASP A 463 -3.90 33.94 6.72
CA ASP A 463 -4.87 34.29 7.78
C ASP A 463 -6.25 34.65 7.27
N ALA A 464 -6.31 35.32 6.13
CA ALA A 464 -7.57 35.68 5.49
C ALA A 464 -8.22 34.47 4.79
N SER A 465 -7.45 33.42 4.54
CA SER A 465 -7.87 32.27 3.71
C SER A 465 -8.25 31.03 4.52
N PHE A 466 -7.81 30.94 5.78
CA PHE A 466 -8.05 29.77 6.64
C PHE A 466 -8.56 30.14 8.03
N THR A 467 -9.43 29.29 8.56
CA THR A 467 -9.81 29.25 9.99
C THR A 467 -9.13 28.05 10.66
N VAL A 468 -8.70 28.23 11.91
CA VAL A 468 -8.10 27.15 12.70
C VAL A 468 -9.18 26.52 13.55
N GLU A 469 -9.30 25.21 13.48
CA GLU A 469 -10.23 24.44 14.31
C GLU A 469 -9.51 23.31 15.02
N ILE A 470 -9.96 23.03 16.25
CA ILE A 470 -9.46 21.89 17.04
C ILE A 470 -10.59 20.94 17.38
N SER A 471 -10.24 19.68 17.65
CA SER A 471 -11.19 18.69 18.16
C SER A 471 -10.52 17.72 19.14
N PHE A 472 -11.33 17.24 20.08
CA PHE A 472 -10.95 16.20 21.04
C PHE A 472 -11.27 14.80 20.53
N ASP A 473 -12.30 14.69 19.69
CA ASP A 473 -12.91 13.42 19.26
C ASP A 473 -12.94 13.26 17.73
N GLY A 474 -12.63 14.32 16.98
CA GLY A 474 -12.68 14.36 15.51
C GLY A 474 -14.07 14.64 14.93
N TYR A 475 -15.08 14.81 15.78
CA TYR A 475 -16.47 15.05 15.38
C TYR A 475 -16.94 16.44 15.78
N ASN A 476 -16.62 16.87 16.99
CA ASN A 476 -16.99 18.17 17.54
C ASN A 476 -15.80 19.12 17.37
N TRP A 477 -15.95 20.08 16.45
CA TRP A 477 -14.92 21.05 16.12
C TRP A 477 -15.20 22.40 16.77
N LYS A 478 -14.14 23.03 17.29
CA LYS A 478 -14.19 24.39 17.84
C LYS A 478 -13.24 25.28 17.07
N THR A 479 -13.73 26.40 16.56
CA THR A 479 -12.92 27.44 15.95
C THR A 479 -12.11 28.17 17.02
N CYS A 480 -10.83 28.40 16.73
CA CYS A 480 -9.92 29.09 17.64
C CYS A 480 -9.86 30.59 17.34
N ASP A 481 -9.70 31.40 18.39
CA ASP A 481 -9.38 32.81 18.22
C ASP A 481 -7.90 32.94 17.83
N LYS A 482 -7.64 33.67 16.75
CA LYS A 482 -6.28 34.00 16.32
C LYS A 482 -5.77 35.13 17.20
N LEU A 483 -4.65 34.92 17.91
CA LEU A 483 -4.12 35.92 18.83
C LEU A 483 -3.21 36.91 18.12
N GLU A 484 -2.27 36.43 17.31
CA GLU A 484 -1.35 37.22 16.49
C GLU A 484 -0.69 36.27 15.47
N SER A 485 -0.64 36.66 14.20
CA SER A 485 0.18 35.99 13.20
C SER A 485 1.43 36.83 12.96
N SER A 486 2.59 36.20 13.07
CA SER A 486 3.85 36.84 12.72
C SER A 486 4.34 36.29 11.38
N TYR A 487 4.52 37.20 10.43
CA TYR A 487 5.28 36.95 9.19
C TYR A 487 6.78 37.16 9.43
N GLU A 488 7.21 36.97 10.68
CA GLU A 488 8.59 37.18 11.08
C GLU A 488 9.40 35.96 10.69
N ALA A 489 10.47 36.18 9.91
CA ALA A 489 11.62 35.29 10.01
C ALA A 489 12.09 35.41 11.46
N GLN A 490 11.72 34.45 12.31
CA GLN A 490 12.53 34.22 13.49
C GLN A 490 13.96 34.00 12.99
N ASP A 491 14.91 34.67 13.63
CA ASP A 491 16.30 34.28 13.54
C ASP A 491 16.33 32.79 13.85
N TYR A 492 16.56 31.97 12.82
CA TYR A 492 16.34 30.51 12.83
C TYR A 492 17.20 29.80 13.90
N ASN A 493 18.02 30.54 14.64
CA ASN A 493 18.68 30.09 15.86
C ASN A 493 17.73 29.77 17.05
N SER A 494 16.45 30.17 17.06
CA SER A 494 15.53 29.94 18.20
C SER A 494 14.44 28.89 18.00
N VAL A 495 14.17 28.45 16.76
CA VAL A 495 13.51 27.16 16.54
C VAL A 495 14.59 26.12 16.81
N ASP A 496 14.32 25.06 17.55
CA ASP A 496 15.32 24.00 17.76
C ASP A 496 15.48 23.16 16.47
N ILE A 497 16.10 23.78 15.46
CA ILE A 497 16.37 23.24 14.11
C ILE A 497 17.34 22.07 14.19
N ASN A 498 18.03 21.89 15.32
CA ASN A 498 18.89 20.72 15.53
C ASN A 498 18.13 19.39 15.39
N ASN A 499 16.79 19.41 15.43
CA ASN A 499 15.93 18.25 15.26
C ASN A 499 15.23 18.15 13.90
N ILE A 500 15.33 19.16 13.03
CA ILE A 500 14.95 19.02 11.62
C ILE A 500 16.10 18.27 10.97
N ILE A 501 15.81 17.16 10.26
CA ILE A 501 16.79 16.51 9.39
C ILE A 501 16.96 17.44 8.17
N ALA A 502 17.61 18.58 8.39
CA ALA A 502 18.06 19.46 7.32
C ALA A 502 19.27 18.76 6.72
N MET A 503 19.03 17.84 5.78
CA MET A 503 20.04 17.54 4.78
C MET A 503 20.23 18.82 3.96
N ASP A 504 21.30 19.57 4.25
CA ASP A 504 21.85 20.67 3.44
C ASP A 504 20.87 21.79 3.02
N PHE A 505 20.04 22.30 3.93
CA PHE A 505 19.27 23.52 3.65
C PHE A 505 19.66 24.68 4.55
N ASP A 506 20.25 25.72 3.96
CA ASP A 506 20.37 27.02 4.58
C ASP A 506 18.96 27.62 4.67
N SER A 507 18.35 27.53 5.86
CA SER A 507 17.07 28.19 6.18
C SER A 507 17.02 29.69 5.81
N ALA A 508 18.18 30.29 5.54
CA ALA A 508 18.35 31.67 5.08
C ALA A 508 17.73 31.98 3.69
N ASP A 509 17.45 30.97 2.86
CA ASP A 509 16.99 31.18 1.48
C ASP A 509 15.47 31.10 1.27
N ILE A 510 14.68 30.74 2.30
CA ILE A 510 13.20 30.70 2.16
C ILE A 510 12.63 32.12 2.31
N PRO A 511 11.87 32.64 1.32
CA PRO A 511 11.26 33.96 1.42
C PRO A 511 10.33 34.05 2.63
N LYS A 512 10.34 35.18 3.36
CA LYS A 512 9.46 35.38 4.53
C LYS A 512 7.98 35.21 4.22
N SER A 513 7.57 35.56 3.00
CA SER A 513 6.21 35.38 2.48
C SER A 513 5.75 33.92 2.46
N ASN A 514 6.70 32.98 2.48
CA ASN A 514 6.45 31.55 2.33
C ASN A 514 6.33 30.82 3.67
N ILE A 515 6.51 31.53 4.77
CA ILE A 515 6.47 30.99 6.13
C ILE A 515 5.40 31.74 6.90
N ILE A 516 4.55 31.01 7.59
CA ILE A 516 3.66 31.59 8.57
C ILE A 516 3.83 30.86 9.91
N THR A 517 4.04 31.66 10.96
CA THR A 517 3.99 31.19 12.34
C THR A 517 2.79 31.83 13.01
N MET A 518 1.92 31.00 13.59
CA MET A 518 0.69 31.47 14.21
C MET A 518 0.60 30.99 15.64
N ASP A 519 0.36 31.94 16.54
CA ASP A 519 -0.13 31.65 17.88
C ASP A 519 -1.66 31.63 17.87
N PHE A 520 -2.25 30.59 18.43
CA PHE A 520 -3.69 30.43 18.49
C PHE A 520 -4.16 30.12 19.91
N LYS A 521 -5.34 30.66 20.25
CA LYS A 521 -6.00 30.40 21.53
C LYS A 521 -7.35 29.78 21.26
N CYS A 522 -7.42 28.47 21.45
CA CYS A 522 -8.66 27.72 21.30
C CYS A 522 -9.43 27.57 22.62
N PHE A 523 -8.86 28.05 23.74
CA PHE A 523 -9.36 27.82 25.09
C PHE A 523 -9.34 29.08 25.93
N GLU A 524 -10.34 29.21 26.80
CA GLU A 524 -10.25 30.07 27.97
C GLU A 524 -9.09 29.63 28.89
N GLU A 525 -8.58 30.52 29.73
CA GLU A 525 -7.37 30.24 30.54
C GLU A 525 -7.48 28.96 31.37
N GLU A 526 -8.69 28.64 31.86
CA GLU A 526 -8.97 27.47 32.68
C GLU A 526 -8.77 26.14 31.93
N ASN A 527 -8.93 26.14 30.60
CA ASN A 527 -8.86 24.94 29.76
C ASN A 527 -7.65 24.95 28.81
N LYS A 528 -6.69 25.87 28.98
CA LYS A 528 -5.54 26.05 28.08
C LYS A 528 -4.68 24.78 27.93
N ASN A 529 -4.71 23.90 28.92
CA ASN A 529 -3.91 22.67 28.96
C ASN A 529 -4.71 21.42 28.58
N ASP A 530 -5.97 21.56 28.14
CA ASP A 530 -6.76 20.40 27.73
C ASP A 530 -6.12 19.76 26.47
N PRO A 531 -5.87 18.44 26.49
CA PRO A 531 -5.19 17.78 25.39
C PRO A 531 -6.12 17.65 24.20
N ILE A 532 -5.74 18.23 23.05
CA ILE A 532 -6.48 18.09 21.80
C ILE A 532 -5.97 16.88 21.03
N SER A 533 -6.86 16.26 20.26
CA SER A 533 -6.52 15.11 19.39
C SER A 533 -6.39 15.51 17.93
N PHE A 534 -6.94 16.66 17.54
CA PHE A 534 -6.98 17.13 16.17
C PHE A 534 -6.80 18.65 16.09
N ILE A 535 -6.12 19.08 15.03
CA ILE A 535 -6.11 20.46 14.54
C ILE A 535 -6.31 20.44 13.03
N LYS A 536 -7.10 21.37 12.49
CA LYS A 536 -7.21 21.57 11.03
C LYS A 536 -7.32 23.05 10.67
N PHE A 537 -6.95 23.34 9.44
CA PHE A 537 -7.06 24.63 8.78
C PHE A 537 -8.09 24.52 7.68
N GLN A 538 -9.25 25.16 7.88
CA GLN A 538 -10.37 25.10 6.96
C GLN A 538 -10.44 26.36 6.11
N ALA A 539 -10.49 26.18 4.79
CA ALA A 539 -10.56 27.25 3.81
C ALA A 539 -11.87 28.04 3.97
N THR A 540 -11.75 29.37 4.06
CA THR A 540 -12.87 30.31 4.19
C THR A 540 -13.34 30.87 2.86
N ARG A 541 -12.64 30.53 1.77
CA ARG A 541 -12.92 31.00 0.42
C ARG A 541 -12.43 29.98 -0.61
N ASN A 542 -12.92 30.11 -1.83
CA ASN A 542 -12.38 29.37 -2.97
C ASN A 542 -11.01 29.92 -3.36
N PHE A 543 -10.09 29.02 -3.64
CA PHE A 543 -8.76 29.36 -4.16
C PHE A 543 -8.82 29.47 -5.68
N THR A 544 -7.79 30.10 -6.28
CA THR A 544 -7.63 30.19 -7.73
C THR A 544 -6.62 29.19 -8.28
N GLU A 545 -5.85 28.56 -7.39
CA GLU A 545 -4.77 27.64 -7.71
C GLU A 545 -4.67 26.54 -6.64
N PRO A 546 -4.01 25.40 -6.94
CA PRO A 546 -3.68 24.39 -5.94
C PRO A 546 -2.86 24.98 -4.79
N PHE A 547 -3.01 24.40 -3.60
CA PHE A 547 -2.30 24.83 -2.40
C PHE A 547 -1.14 23.87 -2.08
N GLU A 548 -0.05 24.40 -1.54
CA GLU A 548 1.17 23.63 -1.24
C GLU A 548 1.61 23.78 0.22
N ILE A 549 2.04 22.67 0.82
CA ILE A 549 2.63 22.62 2.16
C ILE A 549 3.93 21.81 2.08
N CYS A 550 5.05 22.48 2.34
CA CYS A 550 6.37 21.86 2.43
C CYS A 550 6.72 21.44 3.85
N SER A 551 6.13 22.08 4.85
CA SER A 551 6.25 21.62 6.22
C SER A 551 5.09 22.09 7.07
N PHE A 552 4.60 21.20 7.92
CA PHE A 552 3.59 21.48 8.92
C PHE A 552 4.15 21.09 10.30
N ILE A 553 4.58 22.10 11.06
CA ILE A 553 5.29 21.95 12.33
C ILE A 553 4.41 22.48 13.46
N LEU A 554 4.32 21.72 14.56
CA LEU A 554 3.68 22.16 15.80
C LEU A 554 4.72 22.22 16.91
N ASP A 555 4.81 23.37 17.57
CA ASP A 555 5.76 23.57 18.66
C ASP A 555 5.45 22.62 19.81
N GLY A 556 6.48 21.88 20.25
CA GLY A 556 6.33 20.89 21.32
C GLY A 556 5.82 19.52 20.85
N LEU A 557 5.53 19.31 19.57
CA LEU A 557 5.51 17.98 18.97
C LEU A 557 6.98 17.58 18.76
N SER A 558 7.69 17.33 19.86
CA SER A 558 9.10 16.94 19.87
C SER A 558 9.29 15.70 18.98
N ILE A 559 10.17 15.83 17.99
CA ILE A 559 10.62 14.74 17.12
C ILE A 559 11.33 13.69 17.96
#